data_AF-A0A0S2KIS3-F1
#
_entry.id   AF-A0A0S2KIS3-F1
#
_cell.length_a   1.000
_cell.length_b   1.000
_cell.length_c   1.000
_cell.angle_alpha   90.00
_cell.angle_beta   90.00
_cell.angle_gamma   90.00
#
_symmetry.space_group_name_H-M   'P 1'
#
loop_
_entity.id
_entity.type
_entity.pdbx_description
1 polymer ?
#
loop_
_entity_poly.entity_id
_entity_poly.type
_entity_poly.pdbx_seq_one_letter_code
_entity_poly.pdbx_strand_id
1 'polypeptide(L)' 'MEKKKIYRVRTQYIFEGVFEVLADNKEDARQKVLQDCGLVMGSNIHSTLPDEEVSWAFSTHPKVKTTRIIIQKE' A
#
# COMPACT_ATOMS: atom_id res chain seq x y z
N MET A 1 25.38 7.89 -30.71
CA MET A 1 24.29 7.99 -29.71
C MET A 1 24.34 6.71 -28.88
N GLU A 2 24.50 6.81 -27.56
CA GLU A 2 24.47 5.63 -26.70
C GLU A 2 23.09 4.97 -26.72
N LYS A 3 23.05 3.64 -26.74
CA LYS A 3 21.81 2.87 -26.71
C LYS A 3 21.24 2.91 -25.29
N LYS A 4 19.97 3.32 -25.13
CA LYS A 4 19.23 3.17 -23.87
C LYS A 4 19.20 1.69 -23.47
N LYS A 5 19.30 1.41 -22.17
CA LYS A 5 19.20 0.07 -21.57
C LYS A 5 17.95 0.00 -20.69
N ILE A 6 17.31 -1.17 -20.65
CA ILE A 6 16.18 -1.42 -19.76
C ILE A 6 16.71 -1.87 -18.40
N TYR A 7 16.27 -1.21 -17.34
CA TYR A 7 16.61 -1.55 -15.96
C TYR A 7 15.35 -1.96 -15.21
N ARG A 8 15.44 -3.05 -14.43
CA ARG A 8 14.36 -3.47 -13.54
C ARG A 8 14.69 -3.02 -12.12
N VAL A 9 13.92 -2.05 -11.63
CA VAL A 9 14.08 -1.49 -10.29
C VAL A 9 12.95 -2.01 -9.41
N ARG A 10 13.28 -2.53 -8.22
CA ARG A 10 12.28 -2.95 -7.23
C ARG A 10 11.80 -1.73 -6.45
N THR A 11 10.52 -1.43 -6.53
CA THR A 11 9.89 -0.31 -5.81
C THR A 11 8.84 -0.83 -4.82
N GLN A 12 8.79 -0.23 -3.63
CA GLN A 12 7.78 -0.53 -2.61
C GLN A 12 7.17 0.79 -2.12
N TYR A 13 5.84 0.89 -2.18
CA TYR A 13 5.10 1.94 -1.49
C TYR A 13 4.64 1.42 -0.13
N ILE A 14 4.87 2.20 0.92
CA ILE A 14 4.41 1.90 2.28
C ILE A 14 3.40 2.98 2.65
N PHE A 15 2.19 2.56 2.99
CA PHE A 15 1.16 3.45 3.52
C PHE A 15 1.11 3.28 5.04
N GLU A 16 1.24 4.39 5.75
CA GLU A 16 1.12 4.47 7.20
C GLU A 16 0.06 5.51 7.55
N GLY A 17 -0.71 5.24 8.60
CA GLY A 17 -1.77 6.10 9.08
C GLY A 17 -2.30 5.65 10.43
N VAL A 18 -3.09 6.51 11.06
CA VAL A 18 -3.71 6.26 12.36
C VAL A 18 -5.23 6.30 12.20
N PHE A 19 -5.92 5.32 12.79
CA PHE A 19 -7.36 5.39 12.98
C PHE A 19 -7.64 5.82 14.41
N GLU A 20 -8.36 6.93 14.57
CA GLU A 20 -9.03 7.25 15.82
C GLU A 20 -10.37 6.52 15.85
N VAL A 21 -10.54 5.60 16.80
CA VAL A 21 -11.75 4.78 16.92
C VAL A 21 -12.34 4.88 18.32
N LEU A 22 -13.66 5.01 18.40
CA LEU A 22 -14.39 4.90 19.65
C LEU A 22 -14.50 3.42 20.04
N ALA A 23 -13.96 3.05 21.20
CA ALA A 23 -13.88 1.66 21.65
C ALA A 23 -13.93 1.54 23.17
N ASP A 24 -14.45 0.41 23.65
CA ASP A 24 -14.62 0.14 25.08
C ASP A 24 -13.29 -0.15 25.79
N ASN A 25 -12.32 -0.68 25.05
CA ASN A 25 -10.97 -0.97 25.53
C ASN A 25 -9.98 -1.12 24.36
N LYS A 26 -8.69 -1.32 24.68
CA LYS A 26 -7.62 -1.46 23.69
C LYS A 26 -7.81 -2.66 22.75
N GLU A 27 -8.37 -3.77 23.23
CA GLU A 27 -8.60 -4.94 22.38
C GLU A 27 -9.79 -4.71 21.43
N ASP A 28 -10.87 -4.08 21.91
CA ASP A 28 -12.00 -3.66 21.06
C ASP A 28 -11.54 -2.68 19.96
N ALA A 29 -10.72 -1.68 20.30
CA ALA A 29 -10.14 -0.76 19.32
C ALA A 29 -9.33 -1.50 18.24
N ARG A 30 -8.53 -2.50 18.64
CA ARG A 30 -7.75 -3.33 17.70
C ARG A 30 -8.67 -4.16 16.82
N GLN A 31 -9.69 -4.81 17.38
CA GLN A 31 -10.61 -5.64 16.61
C GLN A 31 -11.37 -4.82 15.57
N LYS A 32 -11.87 -3.63 15.92
CA LYS A 32 -12.52 -2.70 14.97
C LYS A 32 -11.61 -2.34 13.81
N VAL A 33 -10.36 -1.97 14.08
CA VAL A 33 -9.41 -1.64 12.99
C VAL A 33 -9.07 -2.88 12.14
N LEU A 34 -8.97 -4.06 12.74
CA LEU A 34 -8.63 -5.29 12.01
C LEU A 34 -9.77 -5.81 11.13
N GLN A 35 -11.01 -5.67 11.60
CA GLN A 35 -12.19 -6.25 10.95
C GLN A 35 -12.88 -5.26 10.02
N ASP A 36 -12.97 -3.99 10.43
CA ASP A 36 -13.82 -2.99 9.78
C ASP A 36 -13.04 -1.91 9.02
N CYS A 37 -11.74 -1.73 9.34
CA CYS A 37 -10.89 -0.78 8.60
C CYS A 37 -10.09 -1.49 7.50
N GLY A 38 -10.09 -0.90 6.30
CA GLY A 38 -9.36 -1.40 5.15
C GLY A 38 -8.93 -0.28 4.22
N LEU A 39 -7.94 -0.56 3.38
CA LEU A 39 -7.49 0.34 2.32
C LEU A 39 -8.11 -0.08 1.00
N VAL A 40 -8.92 0.79 0.41
CA VAL A 40 -9.38 0.65 -0.99
C VAL A 40 -8.50 1.53 -1.86
N MET A 41 -7.68 0.92 -2.72
CA MET A 41 -6.95 1.67 -3.75
C MET A 41 -7.89 1.96 -4.91
N GLY A 42 -8.67 3.02 -4.78
CA GLY A 42 -9.66 3.46 -5.78
C GLY A 42 -9.10 4.34 -6.91
N SER A 43 -7.80 4.63 -6.92
CA SER A 43 -7.13 5.47 -7.91
C SER A 43 -5.88 4.81 -8.50
N ASN A 44 -5.43 5.33 -9.64
CA ASN A 44 -4.28 4.83 -10.38
C ASN A 44 -2.97 5.19 -9.65
N ILE A 45 -2.07 4.22 -9.50
CA ILE A 45 -0.68 4.53 -9.25
C ILE A 45 -0.14 5.20 -10.52
N HIS A 46 0.44 6.40 -10.41
CA HIS A 46 0.82 7.22 -11.57
C HIS A 46 2.33 7.44 -11.64
N SER A 47 2.83 7.73 -12.86
CA SER A 47 4.17 8.25 -13.12
C SER A 47 4.07 9.46 -14.04
N THR A 48 5.01 10.37 -13.91
CA THR A 48 5.19 11.50 -14.85
C THR A 48 6.08 11.14 -16.04
N LEU A 49 6.73 9.97 -16.03
CA LEU A 49 7.46 9.43 -17.18
C LEU A 49 6.48 9.04 -18.31
N PRO A 50 6.88 9.23 -19.58
CA PRO A 50 6.10 8.79 -20.73
C PRO A 50 5.84 7.28 -20.72
N ASP A 51 4.72 6.85 -21.29
CA ASP A 51 4.31 5.45 -21.35
C ASP A 51 5.34 4.57 -22.09
N GLU A 52 6.13 5.14 -23.01
CA GLU A 52 7.18 4.40 -23.72
C GLU A 52 8.42 4.13 -22.86
N GLU A 53 8.56 4.82 -21.73
CA GLU A 53 9.73 4.72 -20.84
C GLU A 53 9.46 3.87 -19.59
N VAL A 54 8.20 3.57 -19.28
CA VAL A 54 7.84 2.84 -18.06
C VAL A 54 6.79 1.74 -18.33
N SER A 55 7.16 0.50 -18.03
CA SER A 55 6.22 -0.62 -17.97
C SER A 55 5.72 -0.81 -16.55
N TRP A 56 4.41 -0.72 -16.36
CA TRP A 56 3.74 -0.86 -15.06
C TRP A 56 3.27 -2.30 -14.84
N ALA A 57 3.92 -3.03 -13.93
CA ALA A 57 3.50 -4.37 -13.50
C ALA A 57 3.26 -4.39 -11.99
N PHE A 58 2.25 -3.65 -11.52
CA PHE A 58 1.77 -3.79 -10.14
C PHE A 58 0.80 -4.97 -10.07
N SER A 59 1.18 -6.01 -9.34
CA SER A 59 0.40 -7.24 -9.16
C SER A 59 -0.81 -7.06 -8.23
N THR A 60 -1.11 -5.85 -7.79
CA THR A 60 -2.20 -5.53 -6.87
C THR A 60 -3.54 -5.63 -7.58
N HIS A 61 -3.93 -6.87 -7.87
CA HIS A 61 -5.33 -7.25 -8.02
C HIS A 61 -6.06 -6.89 -6.71
N PRO A 62 -7.28 -6.34 -6.76
CA PRO A 62 -8.08 -5.96 -5.59
C PRO A 62 -8.46 -7.10 -4.61
N LYS A 63 -7.86 -8.29 -4.75
CA LYS A 63 -8.04 -9.46 -3.88
C LYS A 63 -6.80 -9.82 -3.05
N VAL A 64 -5.67 -9.12 -3.23
CA VAL A 64 -4.45 -9.39 -2.44
C VAL A 64 -4.41 -8.47 -1.23
N LYS A 65 -4.70 -9.03 -0.05
CA LYS A 65 -4.62 -8.34 1.24
C LYS A 65 -3.16 -8.33 1.71
N THR A 66 -2.44 -7.23 1.51
CA THR A 66 -1.10 -7.04 2.12
C THR A 66 -1.28 -6.35 3.46
N THR A 67 -1.25 -7.12 4.55
CA THR A 67 -1.31 -6.58 5.92
C THR A 67 0.08 -6.71 6.55
N ARG A 68 0.61 -5.61 7.11
CA ARG A 68 1.73 -5.66 8.06
C ARG A 68 1.32 -4.83 9.27
N ILE A 69 1.06 -5.51 10.38
CA ILE A 69 0.71 -4.88 11.65
C ILE A 69 1.99 -4.76 12.47
N ILE A 70 2.48 -3.54 12.69
CA ILE A 70 3.53 -3.28 13.68
C ILE A 70 2.83 -2.97 14.99
N ILE A 71 2.86 -3.92 15.93
CA ILE A 71 2.37 -3.70 17.29
C ILE A 71 3.53 -3.12 18.07
N GLN A 72 3.52 -1.81 18.31
CA GLN A 72 4.36 -1.26 19.37
C GLN A 72 3.70 -1.63 20.71
N LYS A 73 4.35 -2.51 21.47
CA LYS A 73 4.03 -2.72 22.88
C LYS A 73 4.78 -1.62 23.65
N GLU A 74 4.02 -0.82 24.39
CA GLU A 74 4.56 -0.06 25.53
C GLU A 74 4.97 -1.03 26.65
#